data_AF-A0A1J5PFB9-F1
#
_entry.id   AF-A0A1J5PFB9-F1
#
_cell.length_a   1.000
_cell.length_b   1.000
_cell.length_c   1.000
_cell.angle_alpha   90.00
_cell.angle_beta   90.00
_cell.angle_gamma   90.00
#
_symmetry.space_group_name_H-M   'P 1'
#
loop_
_entity.id
_entity.type
_entity.pdbx_description
1 polymer ?
#
loop_
_entity_poly.entity_id
_entity_poly.type
_entity_poly.pdbx_seq_one_letter_code
_entity_poly.pdbx_strand_id
1 'polypeptide(L)' 'MARGLGGSCTTPMGSHAVIDGRQMTLRALLGLPDGSRTLHAQASAVVVDTAGAEALGRQVAQALRAQGADALLAQLGGH' A
#
# COMPACT_ATOMS: atom_id res chain seq x y z
N MET A 1 5.35 1.37 -0.63
CA MET A 1 4.21 0.47 -0.37
C MET A 1 4.45 -0.95 -0.85
N ALA A 2 4.52 -1.25 -2.16
CA ALA A 2 4.58 -2.64 -2.66
C ALA A 2 5.73 -3.48 -2.06
N ARG A 3 6.94 -2.93 -2.02
CA ARG A 3 8.10 -3.55 -1.33
C ARG A 3 7.84 -3.85 0.15
N GLY A 4 7.11 -2.97 0.83
CA GLY A 4 6.76 -3.15 2.25
C GLY A 4 5.72 -4.24 2.49
N LEU A 5 5.04 -4.72 1.44
CA LEU A 5 4.05 -5.79 1.49
C LEU A 5 4.54 -7.08 0.82
N GLY A 6 5.75 -7.10 0.25
CA GLY A 6 6.22 -8.26 -0.52
C GLY A 6 5.47 -8.47 -1.84
N GLY A 7 4.83 -7.43 -2.38
CA GLY A 7 4.00 -7.53 -3.58
C GLY A 7 4.79 -7.84 -4.84
N SER A 8 4.26 -8.76 -5.66
CA SER A 8 4.73 -9.09 -7.01
C SER A 8 3.81 -8.46 -8.07
N CYS A 9 4.21 -8.49 -9.35
CA CYS A 9 3.37 -8.01 -10.48
C CYS A 9 2.02 -8.74 -10.61
N THR A 10 1.84 -9.88 -9.92
CA THR A 10 0.62 -10.68 -9.94
C THR A 10 -0.26 -10.48 -8.71
N THR A 11 0.19 -9.69 -7.73
CA THR A 11 -0.60 -9.40 -6.53
C THR A 11 -1.66 -8.33 -6.86
N PRO A 12 -2.96 -8.52 -6.53
CA PRO A 12 -4.00 -7.53 -6.81
C PRO A 12 -3.90 -6.37 -5.84
N MET A 13 -2.99 -5.45 -6.15
CA MET A 13 -2.68 -4.27 -5.35
C MET A 13 -2.44 -3.06 -6.24
N GLY A 14 -2.78 -1.89 -5.72
CA GLY A 14 -2.61 -0.62 -6.42
C GLY A 14 -2.30 0.50 -5.45
N SER A 15 -1.58 1.49 -5.92
CA SER A 15 -1.36 2.73 -5.17
C SER A 15 -1.39 3.94 -6.07
N HIS A 16 -1.94 5.03 -5.57
CA HIS A 16 -2.04 6.30 -6.27
C HIS A 16 -1.62 7.44 -5.34
N ALA A 17 -0.61 8.20 -5.78
CA ALA A 17 -0.09 9.36 -5.05
C ALA A 17 -0.51 10.64 -5.75
N VAL A 18 -0.97 11.62 -4.98
CA VAL A 18 -1.23 12.99 -5.44
C VAL A 18 -0.32 13.93 -4.66
N ILE A 19 0.33 14.87 -5.35
CA ILE A 19 1.20 15.88 -4.75
C ILE A 19 0.55 17.25 -4.97
N ASP A 20 0.36 17.98 -3.89
CA ASP A 20 -0.06 19.38 -3.87
C ASP A 20 0.99 20.20 -3.13
N GLY A 21 1.79 20.97 -3.87
CA GLY A 21 2.97 21.64 -3.33
C GLY A 21 3.95 20.63 -2.72
N ARG A 22 4.13 20.69 -1.38
CA ARG A 22 4.97 19.73 -0.63
C ARG A 22 4.16 18.62 0.04
N GLN A 23 2.83 18.70 0.00
CA GLN A 23 1.96 17.71 0.61
C GLN A 23 1.75 16.57 -0.38
N MET A 24 2.21 15.37 -0.03
CA MET A 24 1.87 14.16 -0.76
C MET A 24 0.77 13.41 -0.02
N THR A 25 -0.24 12.95 -0.75
CA THR A 25 -1.26 12.00 -0.28
C THR A 25 -1.12 10.70 -1.05
N LEU A 26 -0.82 9.61 -0.35
CA LEU A 26 -0.68 8.28 -0.92
C LEU A 26 -1.89 7.43 -0.52
N ARG A 27 -2.62 6.95 -1.52
CA ARG A 27 -3.71 5.98 -1.38
C ARG A 27 -3.26 4.62 -1.87
N ALA A 28 -3.73 3.57 -1.22
CA ALA A 28 -3.42 2.20 -1.57
C ALA A 28 -4.63 1.28 -1.38
N LEU A 29 -4.63 0.22 -2.18
CA LEU A 29 -5.55 -0.89 -2.07
C LEU A 29 -4.81 -2.23 -2.21
N LEU A 30 -5.33 -3.25 -1.54
CA LEU A 30 -4.89 -4.64 -1.66
C LEU A 30 -6.13 -5.52 -1.55
N GLY A 31 -6.40 -6.36 -2.55
CA GLY A 31 -7.58 -7.22 -2.54
C GLY A 31 -7.34 -8.59 -3.14
N LEU A 32 -8.37 -9.43 -3.05
CA LEU A 32 -8.42 -10.72 -3.74
C LEU A 32 -8.83 -10.52 -5.21
N PRO A 33 -8.41 -11.41 -6.14
CA PRO A 33 -8.75 -11.31 -7.55
C PRO A 33 -10.25 -11.36 -7.83
N ASP A 34 -11.00 -12.07 -6.99
CA ASP A 34 -12.46 -12.21 -7.07
C ASP A 34 -13.22 -11.03 -6.45
N GLY A 35 -12.51 -10.06 -5.84
CA GLY A 35 -13.07 -8.89 -5.19
C GLY A 35 -13.78 -9.16 -3.86
N SER A 36 -13.78 -10.40 -3.35
CA SER A 36 -14.49 -10.78 -2.12
C SER A 36 -13.96 -10.07 -0.86
N ARG A 37 -12.70 -9.64 -0.90
CA ARG A 37 -12.07 -8.86 0.16
C ARG A 37 -11.09 -7.85 -0.41
N THR A 38 -11.20 -6.61 0.06
CA THR A 38 -10.29 -5.50 -0.28
C THR A 38 -9.96 -4.68 0.96
N LEU A 39 -8.69 -4.34 1.12
CA LEU A 39 -8.15 -3.47 2.16
C LEU A 39 -7.76 -2.15 1.53
N HIS A 40 -8.00 -1.05 2.24
CA HIS A 40 -7.66 0.29 1.80
C HIS A 40 -6.82 1.01 2.85
N ALA A 41 -5.85 1.81 2.43
CA ALA A 41 -5.11 2.67 3.31
C ALA A 41 -4.77 3.99 2.63
N GLN A 42 -4.69 5.05 3.43
CA GLN A 42 -4.26 6.36 2.98
C GLN A 42 -3.37 6.99 4.05
N ALA A 43 -2.35 7.72 3.62
CA ALA A 43 -1.61 8.62 4.48
C ALA A 43 -1.21 9.87 3.69
N SER A 44 -1.01 10.97 4.41
CA SER A 44 -0.52 12.22 3.84
C SER A 44 0.63 12.74 4.68
N ALA A 45 1.69 13.22 4.02
CA ALA A 45 2.83 13.84 4.68
C ALA A 45 3.44 14.95 3.82
N VAL A 46 4.13 15.89 4.47
CA VAL A 46 5.03 16.81 3.78
C VAL A 46 6.24 16.00 3.31
N VAL A 47 6.47 15.94 2.00
CA VAL A 47 7.55 15.18 1.38
C VAL A 47 8.51 16.17 0.73
N VAL A 48 9.73 16.21 1.23
CA VAL A 48 10.80 17.11 0.73
C VAL A 48 11.89 16.37 -0.03
N ASP A 49 11.94 15.04 0.11
CA ASP A 49 12.93 14.17 -0.52
C ASP A 49 12.37 12.75 -0.73
N THR A 50 13.19 11.90 -1.37
CA THR A 50 12.84 10.50 -1.61
C THR A 50 12.65 9.71 -0.31
N ALA A 51 13.41 10.02 0.75
CA ALA A 51 13.32 9.31 2.03
C ALA A 51 11.96 9.53 2.71
N GLY A 52 11.42 10.75 2.64
CA GLY A 52 10.08 11.09 3.10
C GLY A 52 8.98 10.39 2.30
N ALA A 53 9.13 10.29 0.98
CA ALA A 53 8.22 9.54 0.13
C ALA A 53 8.21 8.04 0.48
N GLU A 54 9.39 7.47 0.76
CA GLU A 54 9.50 6.08 1.20
C GLU A 54 8.91 5.85 2.60
N ALA A 55 9.10 6.79 3.53
CA ALA A 55 8.50 6.74 4.85
C ALA A 55 6.97 6.73 4.76
N LEU A 56 6.39 7.61 3.94
CA LEU A 56 4.96 7.61 3.64
C LEU A 56 4.50 6.27 3.05
N GLY A 57 5.29 5.73 2.12
CA GLY A 57 5.05 4.41 1.53
C GLY A 57 5.12 3.24 2.52
N ARG A 58 5.93 3.33 3.58
CA ARG A 58 6.00 2.36 4.67
C ARG A 58 4.81 2.50 5.62
N GLN A 59 4.40 3.73 5.94
CA GLN A 59 3.23 4.01 6.77
C GLN A 59 1.96 3.40 6.16
N VAL A 60 1.73 3.61 4.86
CA VAL A 60 0.60 3.01 4.15
C VAL A 60 0.66 1.48 4.15
N ALA A 61 1.85 0.88 3.98
CA ALA A 61 2.02 -0.57 4.05
C ALA A 61 1.73 -1.12 5.46
N GLN A 62 2.19 -0.45 6.51
CA GLN A 62 1.89 -0.81 7.90
C GLN A 62 0.39 -0.71 8.20
N ALA A 63 -0.28 0.33 7.71
CA ALA A 63 -1.73 0.47 7.85
C ALA A 63 -2.51 -0.67 7.17
N LEU A 64 -2.03 -1.16 6.01
CA LEU A 64 -2.61 -2.35 5.37
C LEU A 64 -2.33 -3.62 6.18
N ARG A 65 -1.11 -3.79 6.72
CA ARG A 65 -0.78 -4.92 7.60
C ARG A 65 -1.63 -4.98 8.85
N ALA A 66 -1.87 -3.84 9.49
CA ALA A 66 -2.75 -3.73 10.65
C ALA A 66 -4.20 -4.18 10.35
N GLN A 67 -4.63 -4.12 9.08
CA GLN A 67 -5.92 -4.62 8.60
C GLN A 67 -5.90 -6.10 8.16
N GLY A 68 -4.77 -6.79 8.37
CA GLY A 68 -4.60 -8.19 7.97
C GLY A 68 -4.18 -8.38 6.52
N ALA A 69 -3.39 -7.46 5.95
CA ALA A 69 -2.80 -7.64 4.62
C ALA A 69 -1.95 -8.90 4.52
N ASP A 70 -1.19 -9.24 5.56
CA ASP A 70 -0.31 -10.42 5.53
C ASP A 70 -1.13 -11.72 5.36
N ALA A 71 -2.29 -11.82 6.02
CA ALA A 71 -3.21 -12.96 5.87
C ALA A 71 -3.91 -12.99 4.49
N LEU A 72 -4.13 -11.83 3.86
CA LEU A 72 -4.67 -11.75 2.51
C LEU A 72 -3.61 -12.15 1.48
N LEU A 73 -2.37 -11.68 1.65
CA LEU A 73 -1.23 -12.02 0.80
C LEU A 73 -0.87 -13.51 0.88
N ALA A 74 -0.96 -14.12 2.06
CA ALA A 74 -0.74 -15.56 2.23
C ALA A 74 -1.73 -16.41 1.40
N GLN A 75 -2.96 -15.95 1.21
CA GLN A 75 -3.95 -16.64 0.35
C GLN A 75 -3.59 -16.55 -1.14
N LEU A 76 -2.81 -15.54 -1.53
CA LEU A 76 -2.38 -15.31 -2.92
C LEU A 76 -1.04 -16.01 -3.24
N GLY A 77 -0.19 -16.21 -2.23
CA GLY A 77 1.13 -16.84 -2.37
C GLY A 77 1.14 -18.36 -2.22
N GLY A 78 -0.02 -19.00 -2.05
CA GLY A 78 -0.19 -20.45 -1.93
C GLY A 78 -0.30 -21.19 -3.27
N HIS A 79 0.37 -20.72 -4.32
CA HIS A 79 0.43 -21.36 -5.63
C HIS A 79 1.85 -21.86 -5.93
#